data_AF-A0A367I5G0-F1
#
_entry.id   AF-A0A367I5G0-F1
#
_cell.length_a   1.000
_cell.length_b   1.000
_cell.length_c   1.000
_cell.angle_alpha   90.00
_cell.angle_beta   90.00
_cell.angle_gamma   90.00
#
_symmetry.space_group_name_H-M   'P 1'
#
loop_
_entity.id
_entity.type
_entity.pdbx_description
1 polymer ?
#
loop_
_entity_poly.entity_id
_entity_poly.type
_entity_poly.pdbx_seq_one_letter_code
_entity_poly.pdbx_strand_id
1 'polypeptide(L)'
;MIGHYTIGAGNLPNTNLYIIGLMNQGMMSDEEGTPRTPSRTTRGRARPSMGGSGLFGASSPSPASNPPPSTTENPNPISSTSVVEDPPSTQSNDMDAAIIRLEAQNAELRSALSSTTADLVASTAAPVPPIVGEGYVLSSLDLSSIIRTGRLMHLDGLVRTSTGAITMLNPDSPGIVHMTREGATLSSLTEHAILSAPLGVDAPNDAPVEHHLLYVLLAQQSLNNPGRAATILSDSPFSVAASKNPDAFVLDANKTGIGRVAIIDDGPVDQMIQEIGEAFRDIGGNAMVVRGRFVLGFGLDVESAMQALSTLEANMQRHVLR
;
A
#
# COMPACT_ATOMS: atom_id res chain seq x y z
N MET A 1 38.68 21.72 -59.52
CA MET A 1 38.38 21.48 -58.10
C MET A 1 36.94 21.06 -58.00
N ILE A 2 36.70 19.76 -57.81
CA ILE A 2 35.37 19.14 -57.63
C ILE A 2 35.45 18.25 -56.40
N GLY A 3 34.36 18.18 -55.63
CA GLY A 3 34.05 17.14 -54.64
C GLY A 3 33.32 17.72 -53.44
N HIS A 4 32.00 18.00 -53.51
CA HIS A 4 30.91 17.05 -53.18
C HIS A 4 31.19 16.16 -51.97
N TYR A 5 30.53 16.44 -50.84
CA TYR A 5 30.24 15.44 -49.82
C TYR A 5 28.78 15.53 -49.35
N THR A 6 28.21 14.34 -49.29
CA THR A 6 26.81 13.96 -49.27
C THR A 6 26.33 13.76 -47.84
N ILE A 7 25.06 14.03 -47.58
CA ILE A 7 24.37 13.76 -46.31
C ILE A 7 24.24 12.24 -46.15
N GLY A 8 24.90 11.68 -45.13
CA GLY A 8 24.79 10.28 -44.73
C GLY A 8 23.67 10.09 -43.70
N ALA A 9 22.62 9.38 -44.10
CA ALA A 9 21.63 8.82 -43.17
C ALA A 9 22.30 7.70 -42.35
N GLY A 10 22.60 7.99 -41.08
CA GLY A 10 23.09 7.02 -40.11
C GLY A 10 21.92 6.39 -39.36
N ASN A 11 21.64 5.13 -39.67
CA ASN A 11 20.77 4.23 -38.92
C ASN A 11 21.15 4.21 -37.43
N LEU A 12 20.23 4.63 -36.56
CA LEU A 12 20.23 4.26 -35.15
C LEU A 12 19.81 2.78 -35.04
N PRO A 13 20.58 1.89 -34.39
CA PRO A 13 20.09 0.55 -34.12
C PRO A 13 19.00 0.60 -33.04
N ASN A 14 17.81 0.10 -33.39
CA ASN A 14 16.71 -0.21 -32.49
C ASN A 14 17.13 -1.32 -31.52
N THR A 15 17.62 -0.95 -30.34
CA THR A 15 18.02 -1.91 -29.28
C THR A 15 16.84 -2.37 -28.41
N ASN A 16 15.63 -2.48 -28.98
CA ASN A 16 14.41 -2.68 -28.19
C ASN A 16 13.71 -4.05 -28.37
N LEU A 17 14.38 -5.07 -28.92
CA LEU A 17 13.68 -6.33 -29.23
C LEU A 17 14.45 -7.64 -29.02
N TYR A 18 15.55 -7.66 -28.26
CA TYR A 18 16.39 -8.87 -28.17
C TYR A 18 16.23 -9.74 -26.91
N ILE A 19 15.37 -9.38 -25.95
CA ILE A 19 15.30 -10.12 -24.67
C ILE A 19 14.16 -11.17 -24.63
N ILE A 20 13.22 -11.16 -25.57
CA ILE A 20 12.08 -12.12 -25.57
C ILE A 20 12.28 -13.28 -26.57
N GLY A 21 13.35 -13.26 -27.38
CA GLY A 21 13.54 -14.19 -28.51
C GLY A 21 14.20 -15.54 -28.21
N LEU A 22 14.71 -15.79 -26.99
CA LEU A 22 15.55 -16.97 -26.72
C LEU A 22 14.89 -18.09 -25.91
N MET A 23 13.61 -17.96 -25.53
CA MET A 23 12.89 -19.00 -24.76
C MET A 23 11.95 -19.88 -25.58
N ASN A 24 11.91 -19.74 -26.92
CA ASN A 24 10.92 -20.43 -27.77
C ASN A 24 11.52 -21.33 -28.87
N GLN A 25 12.64 -22.00 -28.59
CA GLN A 25 13.10 -23.13 -29.43
C GLN A 25 13.17 -24.42 -28.61
N GLY A 26 12.05 -25.14 -28.60
CA GLY A 26 11.97 -26.52 -28.19
C GLY A 26 10.66 -27.13 -28.69
N MET A 27 10.78 -28.25 -29.43
CA MET A 27 9.70 -29.13 -29.90
C MET A 27 8.95 -28.71 -31.17
N MET A 28 9.50 -29.08 -32.32
CA MET A 28 8.72 -29.40 -33.53
C MET A 28 9.10 -30.81 -33.96
N SER A 29 8.17 -31.74 -33.80
CA SER A 29 8.12 -33.01 -34.52
C SER A 29 6.67 -33.31 -34.86
N ASP A 30 6.46 -33.70 -36.11
CA ASP A 30 5.22 -33.76 -36.88
C ASP A 30 4.21 -34.80 -36.37
N GLU A 31 2.90 -34.55 -36.57
CA GLU A 31 1.98 -35.47 -37.27
C GLU A 31 0.55 -34.90 -37.46
N GLU A 32 -0.02 -35.19 -38.63
CA GLU A 32 -1.33 -34.79 -39.16
C GLU A 32 -2.54 -35.42 -38.43
N GLY A 33 -3.74 -34.80 -38.55
CA GLY A 33 -4.98 -35.59 -38.55
C GLY A 33 -6.31 -34.97 -38.09
N THR A 34 -6.97 -34.20 -38.98
CA THR A 34 -8.45 -34.05 -39.18
C THR A 34 -9.39 -33.46 -38.09
N PRO A 35 -10.44 -32.69 -38.48
CA PRO A 35 -11.35 -32.01 -37.57
C PRO A 35 -12.59 -32.84 -37.20
N ARG A 36 -13.05 -32.74 -35.93
CA ARG A 36 -14.37 -33.21 -35.49
C ARG A 36 -15.01 -32.24 -34.49
N THR A 37 -16.13 -31.64 -34.87
CA THR A 37 -17.29 -31.30 -34.01
C THR A 37 -18.48 -32.13 -34.55
N PRO A 38 -19.57 -32.42 -33.80
CA PRO A 38 -20.20 -31.65 -32.71
C PRO A 38 -20.53 -32.51 -31.45
N SER A 39 -21.00 -31.97 -30.32
CA SER A 39 -22.44 -32.03 -29.95
C SER A 39 -22.74 -31.37 -28.59
N ARG A 40 -23.67 -30.41 -28.64
CA ARG A 40 -24.71 -29.99 -27.69
C ARG A 40 -25.02 -30.93 -26.50
N THR A 41 -25.03 -30.38 -25.27
CA THR A 41 -26.06 -30.70 -24.27
C THR A 41 -26.45 -29.46 -23.45
N THR A 42 -27.73 -29.11 -23.56
CA THR A 42 -28.47 -28.12 -22.78
C THR A 42 -28.89 -28.70 -21.41
N ARG A 43 -28.58 -28.01 -20.32
CA ARG A 43 -29.32 -28.05 -19.03
C ARG A 43 -29.49 -26.57 -18.63
N GLY A 44 -30.63 -26.03 -18.24
CA GLY A 44 -31.83 -26.58 -17.64
C GLY A 44 -32.29 -25.53 -16.63
N ARG A 45 -33.35 -24.80 -16.97
CA ARG A 45 -34.01 -23.73 -16.19
C ARG A 45 -34.30 -24.13 -14.73
N ALA A 46 -34.22 -23.17 -13.82
CA ALA A 46 -35.23 -22.96 -12.77
C ALA A 46 -35.22 -21.49 -12.28
N ARG A 47 -36.33 -20.78 -12.54
CA ARG A 47 -36.79 -19.58 -11.83
C ARG A 47 -37.82 -20.03 -10.78
N PRO A 48 -38.00 -19.24 -9.71
CA PRO A 48 -39.34 -18.83 -9.27
C PRO A 48 -39.38 -17.28 -9.17
N SER A 49 -40.20 -16.54 -9.91
CA SER A 49 -41.67 -16.34 -9.83
C SER A 49 -42.17 -15.68 -8.53
N MET A 50 -42.29 -14.35 -8.60
CA MET A 50 -43.44 -13.49 -8.26
C MET A 50 -44.26 -13.74 -6.97
N GLY A 51 -44.42 -12.64 -6.22
CA GLY A 51 -45.74 -12.26 -5.67
C GLY A 51 -45.69 -11.58 -4.30
N GLY A 52 -46.11 -10.31 -4.22
CA GLY A 52 -46.54 -9.72 -2.95
C GLY A 52 -46.41 -8.20 -2.84
N SER A 53 -47.41 -7.48 -3.36
CA SER A 53 -47.56 -6.02 -3.31
C SER A 53 -48.00 -5.48 -1.94
N GLY A 54 -47.61 -4.23 -1.65
CA GLY A 54 -48.20 -3.33 -0.63
C GLY A 54 -47.36 -2.04 -0.60
N LEU A 55 -47.64 -0.98 -1.38
CA LEU A 55 -48.65 0.09 -1.23
C LEU A 55 -48.60 0.87 0.10
N PHE A 56 -48.63 2.22 -0.04
CA PHE A 56 -48.62 3.32 0.94
C PHE A 56 -47.22 3.69 1.49
N GLY A 57 -46.73 4.94 1.51
CA GLY A 57 -47.26 6.29 1.27
C GLY A 57 -46.37 7.28 2.07
N ALA A 58 -46.03 8.44 1.52
CA ALA A 58 -45.26 9.53 2.15
C ALA A 58 -45.91 10.03 3.48
N SER A 59 -45.29 10.74 4.44
CA SER A 59 -44.40 11.92 4.40
C SER A 59 -43.91 12.29 5.83
N SER A 60 -42.78 13.00 5.97
CA SER A 60 -42.40 13.76 7.19
C SER A 60 -43.29 15.00 7.38
N PRO A 61 -43.49 15.56 8.61
CA PRO A 61 -42.53 16.53 9.21
C PRO A 61 -42.49 16.58 10.77
N SER A 62 -41.49 17.29 11.35
CA SER A 62 -41.43 17.80 12.76
C SER A 62 -41.82 19.31 12.81
N PRO A 63 -41.79 20.12 13.91
CA PRO A 63 -41.38 19.93 15.33
C PRO A 63 -42.24 20.69 16.43
N ALA A 64 -41.73 20.78 17.69
CA ALA A 64 -42.02 21.69 18.86
C ALA A 64 -42.57 20.96 20.12
N SER A 65 -42.32 21.26 21.42
CA SER A 65 -41.44 22.14 22.25
C SER A 65 -41.68 21.81 23.76
N ASN A 66 -40.69 22.03 24.66
CA ASN A 66 -40.62 21.88 26.15
C ASN A 66 -41.73 22.59 27.00
N PRO A 67 -41.80 22.56 28.37
CA PRO A 67 -41.03 21.87 29.47
C PRO A 67 -41.93 21.22 30.60
N PRO A 68 -41.38 20.67 31.72
CA PRO A 68 -42.16 20.24 32.89
C PRO A 68 -42.02 21.17 34.14
N PRO A 69 -43.01 21.20 35.07
CA PRO A 69 -42.86 21.81 36.39
C PRO A 69 -42.73 20.79 37.54
N SER A 70 -42.32 21.31 38.69
CA SER A 70 -41.82 20.64 39.89
C SER A 70 -42.71 20.86 41.13
N THR A 71 -42.72 19.88 42.06
CA THR A 71 -42.95 19.96 43.54
C THR A 71 -44.35 20.44 44.02
N THR A 72 -45.02 20.01 45.11
CA THR A 72 -44.65 19.70 46.51
C THR A 72 -45.93 19.26 47.25
N GLU A 73 -45.88 18.42 48.29
CA GLU A 73 -46.79 18.56 49.44
C GLU A 73 -46.21 17.91 50.74
N ASN A 74 -46.34 18.67 51.83
CA ASN A 74 -45.88 18.50 53.23
C ASN A 74 -46.94 17.68 54.04
N PRO A 75 -46.93 17.45 55.39
CA PRO A 75 -46.04 17.93 56.47
C PRO A 75 -45.66 16.90 57.59
N ASN A 76 -44.71 17.36 58.44
CA ASN A 76 -44.20 16.82 59.72
C ASN A 76 -45.29 16.78 60.84
N PRO A 77 -45.10 16.19 62.08
CA PRO A 77 -44.05 16.66 63.02
C PRO A 77 -43.58 15.76 64.25
N ILE A 78 -42.51 16.24 64.92
CA ILE A 78 -42.09 16.19 66.36
C ILE A 78 -41.22 15.03 66.98
N SER A 79 -39.99 15.45 67.35
CA SER A 79 -39.09 15.18 68.52
C SER A 79 -38.42 13.84 68.85
N SER A 80 -37.09 13.84 68.65
CA SER A 80 -36.03 14.00 69.67
C SER A 80 -34.97 12.90 69.78
N THR A 81 -33.72 13.37 69.73
CA THR A 81 -32.49 12.82 70.34
C THR A 81 -31.69 11.81 69.51
N SER A 82 -30.66 12.28 68.81
CA SER A 82 -29.23 12.13 69.18
C SER A 82 -28.31 12.26 67.95
N VAL A 83 -27.34 13.18 68.08
CA VAL A 83 -25.96 13.19 67.55
C VAL A 83 -25.67 12.29 66.33
N VAL A 84 -25.43 12.89 65.16
CA VAL A 84 -24.12 12.93 64.48
C VAL A 84 -24.16 14.08 63.46
N GLU A 85 -23.14 14.93 63.51
CA GLU A 85 -22.86 16.02 62.59
C GLU A 85 -22.38 15.45 61.25
N ASP A 86 -23.13 15.67 60.17
CA ASP A 86 -22.75 15.28 58.81
C ASP A 86 -22.63 16.56 57.96
N PRO A 87 -21.42 17.05 57.63
CA PRO A 87 -21.25 18.17 56.74
C PRO A 87 -21.39 17.73 55.27
N PRO A 88 -22.25 18.37 54.46
CA PRO A 88 -22.23 18.17 53.01
C PRO A 88 -21.05 18.96 52.40
N SER A 89 -20.59 18.56 51.20
CA SER A 89 -19.72 19.32 50.26
C SER A 89 -18.20 19.07 50.20
N THR A 90 -17.73 17.82 50.26
CA THR A 90 -16.33 17.50 49.86
C THR A 90 -16.20 17.02 48.41
N GLN A 91 -17.21 16.31 47.86
CA GLN A 91 -17.11 15.70 46.53
C GLN A 91 -17.05 16.69 45.35
N SER A 92 -17.68 17.87 45.44
CA SER A 92 -17.66 18.87 44.35
C SER A 92 -16.28 19.53 44.22
N ASN A 93 -15.66 19.88 45.36
CA ASN A 93 -14.35 20.53 45.38
C ASN A 93 -13.24 19.57 44.89
N ASP A 94 -13.35 18.28 45.21
CA ASP A 94 -12.43 17.26 44.72
C ASP A 94 -12.59 17.02 43.21
N MET A 95 -13.83 17.07 42.69
CA MET A 95 -14.11 16.97 41.26
C MET A 95 -13.57 18.20 40.50
N ASP A 96 -13.78 19.40 41.01
CA ASP A 96 -13.29 20.64 40.41
C ASP A 96 -11.75 20.69 40.41
N ALA A 97 -11.11 20.25 41.50
CA ALA A 97 -9.66 20.10 41.57
C ALA A 97 -9.12 19.05 40.57
N ALA A 98 -9.85 17.95 40.37
CA ALA A 98 -9.50 16.94 39.38
C ALA A 98 -9.64 17.46 37.94
N ILE A 99 -10.68 18.24 37.64
CA ILE A 99 -10.87 18.87 36.32
C ILE A 99 -9.72 19.82 36.01
N ILE A 100 -9.36 20.71 36.95
CA ILE A 100 -8.23 21.64 36.80
C ILE A 100 -6.92 20.88 36.54
N ARG A 101 -6.70 19.78 37.27
CA ARG A 101 -5.51 18.93 37.09
C ARG A 101 -5.50 18.25 35.73
N LEU A 102 -6.63 17.72 35.26
CA LEU A 102 -6.74 17.08 33.95
C LEU A 102 -6.58 18.09 32.80
N GLU A 103 -7.09 19.30 32.95
CA GLU A 103 -6.89 20.39 31.98
C GLU A 103 -5.42 20.80 31.90
N ALA A 104 -4.75 20.93 33.05
CA ALA A 104 -3.32 21.19 33.10
C ALA A 104 -2.50 20.07 32.42
N GLN A 105 -2.83 18.80 32.69
CA GLN A 105 -2.20 17.65 32.05
C GLN A 105 -2.47 17.61 30.53
N ASN A 106 -3.68 17.91 30.09
CA ASN A 106 -4.00 17.98 28.66
C ASN A 106 -3.25 19.12 27.95
N ALA A 107 -3.11 20.28 28.60
CA ALA A 107 -2.32 21.39 28.07
C ALA A 107 -0.83 21.03 27.95
N GLU A 108 -0.28 20.35 28.97
CA GLU A 108 1.08 19.83 28.97
C GLU A 108 1.30 18.79 27.85
N LEU A 109 0.40 17.83 27.70
CA LEU A 109 0.45 16.82 26.63
C LEU A 109 0.37 17.45 25.25
N ARG A 110 -0.53 18.42 25.04
CA ARG A 110 -0.63 19.15 23.76
C ARG A 110 0.65 19.91 23.44
N SER A 111 1.27 20.53 24.45
CA SER A 111 2.56 21.22 24.31
C SER A 111 3.68 20.24 23.93
N ALA A 112 3.79 19.11 24.66
CA ALA A 112 4.78 18.08 24.41
C ALA A 112 4.62 17.45 23.00
N LEU A 113 3.40 17.17 22.58
CA LEU A 113 3.10 16.67 21.23
C LEU A 113 3.47 17.68 20.14
N SER A 114 3.13 18.96 20.34
CA SER A 114 3.48 20.03 19.41
C SER A 114 5.00 20.16 19.25
N SER A 115 5.73 20.17 20.37
CA SER A 115 7.20 20.22 20.37
C SER A 115 7.80 19.00 19.65
N THR A 116 7.35 17.79 20.00
CA THR A 116 7.85 16.56 19.37
C THR A 116 7.56 16.53 17.87
N THR A 117 6.39 17.03 17.46
CA THR A 117 6.03 17.11 16.04
C THR A 117 6.92 18.11 15.30
N ALA A 118 7.20 19.27 15.91
CA ALA A 118 8.11 20.26 15.34
C ALA A 118 9.54 19.71 15.16
N ASP A 119 10.06 18.99 16.15
CA ASP A 119 11.37 18.35 16.09
C ASP A 119 11.43 17.24 15.03
N LEU A 120 10.38 16.41 14.93
CA LEU A 120 10.25 15.40 13.88
C LEU A 120 10.23 16.05 12.50
N VAL A 121 9.39 17.07 12.29
CA VAL A 121 9.33 17.81 11.02
C VAL A 121 10.69 18.41 10.68
N ALA A 122 11.36 19.07 11.63
CA ALA A 122 12.70 19.63 11.43
C ALA A 122 13.74 18.57 11.06
N SER A 123 13.72 17.40 11.71
CA SER A 123 14.61 16.27 11.40
C SER A 123 14.35 15.66 10.01
N THR A 124 13.11 15.78 9.51
CA THR A 124 12.75 15.33 8.16
C THR A 124 12.94 16.38 7.07
N ALA A 125 13.08 17.65 7.45
CA ALA A 125 13.21 18.80 6.54
C ALA A 125 14.67 19.19 6.27
N ALA A 126 15.65 18.48 6.85
CA ALA A 126 17.05 18.66 6.52
C ALA A 126 17.25 18.40 5.00
N PRO A 127 17.85 19.33 4.24
CA PRO A 127 18.03 19.15 2.80
C PRO A 127 18.88 17.91 2.53
N VAL A 128 18.31 16.90 1.86
CA VAL A 128 19.04 15.70 1.47
C VAL A 128 19.84 16.00 0.21
N PRO A 129 21.17 15.75 0.18
CA PRO A 129 21.97 15.98 -1.01
C PRO A 129 21.54 15.05 -2.15
N PRO A 130 21.55 15.49 -3.41
CA PRO A 130 21.24 14.62 -4.54
C PRO A 130 22.33 13.55 -4.70
N ILE A 131 21.96 12.38 -5.22
CA ILE A 131 22.92 11.32 -5.55
C ILE A 131 23.31 11.47 -7.02
N VAL A 132 24.59 11.65 -7.29
CA VAL A 132 25.13 11.75 -8.65
C VAL A 132 25.98 10.52 -8.91
N GLY A 133 25.65 9.79 -9.97
CA GLY A 133 26.46 8.67 -10.45
C GLY A 133 26.84 8.82 -11.91
N GLU A 134 27.35 7.74 -12.51
CA GLU A 134 27.80 7.76 -13.89
C GLU A 134 26.61 7.84 -14.85
N GLY A 135 26.39 9.04 -15.41
CA GLY A 135 25.34 9.27 -16.41
C GLY A 135 23.92 9.40 -15.83
N TYR A 136 23.77 9.53 -14.52
CA TYR A 136 22.48 9.75 -13.87
C TYR A 136 22.58 10.67 -12.65
N VAL A 137 21.46 11.33 -12.35
CA VAL A 137 21.26 12.10 -11.12
C VAL A 137 19.95 11.67 -10.50
N LEU A 138 19.98 11.26 -9.23
CA LEU A 138 18.78 11.14 -8.42
C LEU A 138 18.56 12.47 -7.69
N SER A 139 17.46 13.14 -8.03
CA SER A 139 17.13 14.44 -7.47
C SER A 139 16.95 14.38 -5.95
N SER A 140 17.25 15.47 -5.25
CA SER A 140 16.97 15.60 -3.81
C SER A 140 15.49 15.37 -3.49
N LEU A 141 14.58 15.73 -4.41
CA LEU A 141 13.14 15.56 -4.23
C LEU A 141 12.75 14.07 -4.21
N ASP A 142 13.21 13.31 -5.20
CA ASP A 142 12.90 11.87 -5.31
C ASP A 142 13.55 11.09 -4.17
N LEU A 143 14.80 11.42 -3.84
CA LEU A 143 15.50 10.83 -2.70
C LEU A 143 14.78 11.11 -1.38
N SER A 144 14.30 12.34 -1.18
CA SER A 144 13.50 12.69 0.00
C SER A 144 12.18 11.93 0.02
N SER A 145 11.54 11.70 -1.13
CA SER A 145 10.32 10.88 -1.23
C SER A 145 10.57 9.42 -0.85
N ILE A 146 11.69 8.82 -1.29
CA ILE A 146 12.09 7.46 -0.87
C ILE A 146 12.27 7.40 0.66
N ILE A 147 13.06 8.33 1.22
CA ILE A 147 13.37 8.35 2.67
C ILE A 147 12.09 8.56 3.49
N ARG A 148 11.24 9.50 3.07
CA ARG A 148 9.95 9.76 3.71
C ARG A 148 9.04 8.53 3.63
N THR A 149 8.98 7.87 2.48
CA THR A 149 8.14 6.68 2.30
C THR A 149 8.61 5.53 3.17
N GLY A 150 9.92 5.28 3.28
CA GLY A 150 10.45 4.25 4.20
C GLY A 150 10.03 4.48 5.66
N ARG A 151 10.06 5.74 6.11
CA ARG A 151 9.55 6.13 7.44
C ARG A 151 8.06 5.87 7.58
N LEU A 152 7.27 6.29 6.60
CA LEU A 152 5.82 6.10 6.61
C LEU A 152 5.44 4.61 6.57
N MET A 153 6.14 3.79 5.78
CA MET A 153 5.93 2.34 5.75
C MET A 153 6.17 1.70 7.12
N HIS A 154 7.21 2.15 7.83
CA HIS A 154 7.47 1.66 9.18
C HIS A 154 6.37 2.10 10.17
N LEU A 155 5.93 3.36 10.10
CA LEU A 155 4.86 3.89 10.95
C LEU A 155 3.50 3.20 10.69
N ASP A 156 3.22 2.85 9.43
CA ASP A 156 2.01 2.13 9.03
C ASP A 156 2.09 0.61 9.32
N GLY A 157 3.22 0.14 9.84
CA GLY A 157 3.42 -1.26 10.22
C GLY A 157 3.54 -2.22 9.03
N LEU A 158 3.77 -1.68 7.82
CA LEU A 158 3.94 -2.45 6.59
C LEU A 158 5.25 -3.25 6.60
N VAL A 159 6.28 -2.70 7.24
CA VAL A 159 7.61 -3.31 7.36
C VAL A 159 8.05 -3.37 8.81
N ARG A 160 8.82 -4.40 9.18
CA ARG A 160 9.38 -4.57 10.52
C ARG A 160 10.89 -4.65 10.44
N THR A 161 11.61 -4.08 11.40
CA THR A 161 13.08 -4.19 11.44
C THR A 161 13.76 -3.71 10.14
N SER A 162 14.52 -4.57 9.46
CA SER A 162 15.26 -4.30 8.23
C SER A 162 14.72 -5.07 7.01
N THR A 163 13.46 -5.53 7.07
CA THR A 163 12.79 -6.20 5.96
C THR A 163 12.01 -5.19 5.11
N GLY A 164 11.76 -5.56 3.86
CA GLY A 164 11.19 -4.67 2.86
C GLY A 164 12.26 -3.98 2.00
N ALA A 165 11.83 -3.52 0.83
CA ALA A 165 12.68 -2.80 -0.09
C ALA A 165 11.86 -1.77 -0.87
N ILE A 166 12.45 -0.61 -1.13
CA ILE A 166 11.86 0.41 -2.01
C ILE A 166 12.70 0.47 -3.27
N THR A 167 12.03 0.42 -4.42
CA THR A 167 12.67 0.51 -5.74
C THR A 167 11.91 1.45 -6.66
N MET A 168 12.62 2.20 -7.48
CA MET A 168 12.00 3.05 -8.50
C MET A 168 12.92 3.23 -9.70
N LEU A 169 12.33 3.48 -10.87
CA LEU A 169 13.06 3.96 -12.02
C LEU A 169 13.38 5.45 -11.88
N ASN A 170 14.57 5.83 -12.33
CA ASN A 170 14.94 7.23 -12.42
C ASN A 170 14.05 7.93 -13.48
N PRO A 171 13.35 9.02 -13.12
CA PRO A 171 12.47 9.72 -14.05
C PRO A 171 13.23 10.47 -15.16
N ASP A 172 14.47 10.91 -14.87
CA ASP A 172 15.28 11.70 -15.78
C ASP A 172 16.28 10.85 -16.59
N SER A 173 16.65 9.67 -16.08
CA SER A 173 17.64 8.77 -16.67
C SER A 173 17.03 7.38 -16.92
N PRO A 174 16.43 7.14 -18.11
CA PRO A 174 15.76 5.89 -18.42
C PRO A 174 16.67 4.67 -18.26
N GLY A 175 16.14 3.59 -17.71
CA GLY A 175 16.88 2.35 -17.50
C GLY A 175 17.81 2.36 -16.29
N ILE A 176 17.81 3.41 -15.46
CA ILE A 176 18.47 3.38 -14.14
C ILE A 176 17.43 3.08 -13.07
N VAL A 177 17.72 2.10 -12.21
CA VAL A 177 16.94 1.74 -11.04
C VAL A 177 17.63 2.27 -9.80
N HIS A 178 16.87 2.91 -8.92
CA HIS A 178 17.26 3.22 -7.55
C HIS A 178 16.59 2.24 -6.59
N MET A 179 17.34 1.71 -5.64
CA MET A 179 16.82 0.76 -4.65
C MET A 179 17.43 0.98 -3.27
N THR A 180 16.71 0.60 -2.23
CA THR A 180 17.28 0.50 -0.88
C THR A 180 18.24 -0.69 -0.79
N ARG A 181 19.34 -0.54 -0.05
CA ARG A 181 20.28 -1.61 0.27
C ARG A 181 19.59 -2.74 1.04
N GLU A 182 20.02 -3.98 0.83
CA GLU A 182 19.64 -5.11 1.68
C GLU A 182 19.95 -4.82 3.16
N GLY A 183 19.02 -5.14 4.04
CA GLY A 183 19.18 -4.95 5.48
C GLY A 183 19.14 -3.48 5.94
N ALA A 184 18.82 -2.53 5.05
CA ALA A 184 18.64 -1.14 5.45
C ALA A 184 17.40 -0.97 6.33
N THR A 185 17.55 -0.24 7.43
CA THR A 185 16.42 0.13 8.29
C THR A 185 15.59 1.21 7.62
N LEU A 186 14.41 0.85 7.09
CA LEU A 186 13.56 1.77 6.32
C LEU A 186 13.10 3.02 7.11
N SER A 187 12.99 2.91 8.44
CA SER A 187 12.63 4.04 9.32
C SER A 187 13.75 5.07 9.51
N SER A 188 15.00 4.70 9.26
CA SER A 188 16.17 5.57 9.42
C SER A 188 16.99 5.66 8.14
N LEU A 189 16.32 5.64 6.98
CA LEU A 189 16.99 5.73 5.69
C LEU A 189 17.81 7.03 5.56
N THR A 190 18.99 6.86 4.98
CA THR A 190 19.89 7.92 4.55
C THR A 190 20.23 7.70 3.08
N GLU A 191 20.80 8.72 2.44
CA GLU A 191 21.30 8.66 1.07
C GLU A 191 22.28 7.50 0.83
N HIS A 192 23.08 7.14 1.85
CA HIS A 192 24.04 6.04 1.76
C HIS A 192 23.39 4.67 1.67
N ALA A 193 22.12 4.55 2.07
CA ALA A 193 21.35 3.31 1.99
C ALA A 193 20.68 3.13 0.62
N ILE A 194 20.88 4.05 -0.33
CA ILE A 194 20.35 3.95 -1.69
C ILE A 194 21.45 3.49 -2.64
N LEU A 195 21.13 2.45 -3.40
CA LEU A 195 21.93 1.90 -4.48
C LEU A 195 21.31 2.30 -5.81
N SER A 196 22.14 2.37 -6.84
CA SER A 196 21.67 2.59 -8.22
C SER A 196 22.33 1.59 -9.14
N ALA A 197 21.56 1.06 -10.09
CA ALA A 197 22.06 0.10 -11.07
C ALA A 197 21.27 0.22 -12.38
N PRO A 198 21.86 -0.14 -13.53
CA PRO A 198 21.09 -0.27 -14.76
C PRO A 198 20.05 -1.40 -14.64
N LEU A 199 18.88 -1.22 -15.25
CA LEU A 199 17.84 -2.23 -15.32
C LEU A 199 18.28 -3.35 -16.28
N GLY A 200 18.14 -4.60 -15.85
CA GLY A 200 18.40 -5.79 -16.68
C GLY A 200 19.87 -6.25 -16.71
N VAL A 201 20.75 -5.63 -15.93
CA VAL A 201 22.06 -6.19 -15.56
C VAL A 201 22.00 -6.74 -14.13
N ASP A 202 22.99 -7.54 -13.76
CA ASP A 202 23.12 -8.05 -12.40
C ASP A 202 23.19 -6.89 -11.40
N ALA A 203 22.41 -7.00 -10.33
CA ALA A 203 22.37 -5.97 -9.32
C ALA A 203 23.69 -5.93 -8.53
N PRO A 204 24.03 -4.79 -7.91
CA PRO A 204 25.17 -4.69 -7.01
C PRO A 204 25.05 -5.70 -5.86
N ASN A 205 26.19 -6.14 -5.31
CA ASN A 205 26.23 -7.16 -4.25
C ASN A 205 25.38 -6.83 -3.00
N ASP A 206 25.12 -5.55 -2.73
CA ASP A 206 24.33 -5.12 -1.58
C ASP A 206 22.83 -4.93 -1.91
N ALA A 207 22.38 -5.33 -3.10
CA ALA A 207 20.99 -5.22 -3.51
C ALA A 207 20.08 -6.20 -2.74
N PRO A 208 18.78 -5.89 -2.58
CA PRO A 208 17.84 -6.81 -1.94
C PRO A 208 17.84 -8.21 -2.58
N VAL A 209 17.65 -9.25 -1.77
CA VAL A 209 17.62 -10.65 -2.24
C VAL A 209 16.58 -10.83 -3.37
N GLU A 210 15.41 -10.22 -3.23
CA GLU A 210 14.32 -10.27 -4.21
C GLU A 210 14.44 -9.26 -5.36
N HIS A 211 15.63 -8.68 -5.62
CA HIS A 211 15.81 -7.65 -6.65
C HIS A 211 15.34 -8.08 -8.04
N HIS A 212 15.47 -9.36 -8.41
CA HIS A 212 14.98 -9.86 -9.70
C HIS A 212 13.47 -9.66 -9.87
N LEU A 213 12.67 -9.91 -8.82
CA LEU A 213 11.22 -9.72 -8.86
C LEU A 213 10.87 -8.23 -8.99
N LEU A 214 11.62 -7.38 -8.28
CA LEU A 214 11.47 -5.92 -8.33
C LEU A 214 11.79 -5.38 -9.73
N TYR A 215 12.86 -5.87 -10.36
CA TYR A 215 13.26 -5.45 -11.70
C TYR A 215 12.23 -5.84 -12.75
N VAL A 216 11.70 -7.06 -12.68
CA VAL A 216 10.64 -7.53 -13.59
C VAL A 216 9.40 -6.66 -13.46
N LEU A 217 8.94 -6.37 -12.23
CA LEU A 217 7.79 -5.50 -12.00
C LEU A 217 8.02 -4.09 -12.51
N LEU A 218 9.17 -3.48 -12.22
CA LEU A 218 9.53 -2.16 -12.74
C LEU A 218 9.54 -2.16 -14.26
N ALA A 219 10.13 -3.17 -14.90
CA ALA A 219 10.15 -3.31 -16.34
C ALA A 219 8.72 -3.39 -16.91
N GLN A 220 7.87 -4.29 -16.41
CA GLN A 220 6.47 -4.42 -16.85
C GLN A 220 5.68 -3.12 -16.67
N GLN A 221 5.81 -2.48 -15.51
CA GLN A 221 5.12 -1.22 -15.21
C GLN A 221 5.60 -0.07 -16.11
N SER A 222 6.89 -0.03 -16.44
CA SER A 222 7.48 0.99 -17.32
C SER A 222 7.10 0.84 -18.81
N LEU A 223 6.61 -0.33 -19.23
CA LEU A 223 6.09 -0.50 -20.59
C LEU A 223 4.75 0.22 -20.78
N ASN A 224 3.94 0.29 -19.71
CA ASN A 224 2.62 0.91 -19.72
C ASN A 224 2.65 2.39 -19.34
N ASN A 225 3.72 2.84 -18.70
CA ASN A 225 3.89 4.20 -18.19
C ASN A 225 5.23 4.74 -18.69
N PRO A 226 5.33 5.98 -19.22
CA PRO A 226 6.47 6.48 -20.00
C PRO A 226 7.78 6.53 -19.19
N GLY A 227 8.42 5.37 -18.97
CA GLY A 227 9.62 5.20 -18.16
C GLY A 227 9.43 5.34 -16.63
N ARG A 228 8.22 5.66 -16.15
CA ARG A 228 7.97 5.87 -14.71
C ARG A 228 7.39 4.61 -14.06
N ALA A 229 8.12 4.08 -13.09
CA ALA A 229 7.65 2.97 -12.28
C ALA A 229 8.29 3.00 -10.90
N ALA A 230 7.54 2.59 -9.89
CA ALA A 230 8.04 2.30 -8.56
C ALA A 230 7.45 0.98 -8.07
N THR A 231 8.21 0.25 -7.27
CA THR A 231 7.80 -1.02 -6.67
C THR A 231 8.36 -1.11 -5.26
N ILE A 232 7.53 -1.55 -4.34
CA ILE A 232 7.84 -1.71 -2.92
C ILE A 232 7.58 -3.15 -2.52
N LEU A 233 8.56 -3.75 -1.85
CA LEU A 233 8.41 -5.00 -1.13
C LEU A 233 8.13 -4.69 0.33
N SER A 234 7.10 -5.33 0.87
CA SER A 234 6.58 -5.11 2.23
C SER A 234 6.18 -6.44 2.89
N ASP A 235 6.23 -6.53 4.21
CA ASP A 235 5.83 -7.75 4.93
C ASP A 235 4.33 -7.80 5.26
N SER A 236 3.64 -6.65 5.21
CA SER A 236 2.18 -6.48 5.31
C SER A 236 1.46 -7.67 5.97
N PRO A 237 1.53 -7.79 7.31
CA PRO A 237 1.24 -9.03 8.02
C PRO A 237 -0.19 -9.55 7.82
N PHE A 238 -1.19 -8.69 7.71
CA PHE A 238 -2.57 -9.11 7.47
C PHE A 238 -2.77 -9.61 6.04
N SER A 239 -2.16 -8.96 5.04
CA SER A 239 -2.17 -9.43 3.65
C SER A 239 -1.44 -10.75 3.49
N VAL A 240 -0.26 -10.90 4.09
CA VAL A 240 0.50 -12.15 4.05
C VAL A 240 -0.25 -13.27 4.76
N ALA A 241 -0.86 -12.99 5.92
CA ALA A 241 -1.70 -13.98 6.60
C ALA A 241 -2.90 -14.42 5.76
N ALA A 242 -3.60 -13.48 5.11
CA ALA A 242 -4.76 -13.77 4.27
C ALA A 242 -4.39 -14.67 3.06
N SER A 243 -3.17 -14.53 2.53
CA SER A 243 -2.68 -15.36 1.41
C SER A 243 -2.49 -16.84 1.76
N LYS A 244 -2.32 -17.18 3.05
CA LYS A 244 -2.07 -18.58 3.47
C LYS A 244 -3.28 -19.50 3.30
N ASN A 245 -4.46 -18.96 3.01
CA ASN A 245 -5.63 -19.76 2.71
C ASN A 245 -5.42 -20.54 1.39
N PRO A 246 -5.43 -21.89 1.42
CA PRO A 246 -5.08 -22.70 0.24
C PRO A 246 -6.04 -22.49 -0.94
N ASP A 247 -7.30 -22.15 -0.66
CA ASP A 247 -8.33 -21.92 -1.68
C ASP A 247 -8.33 -20.49 -2.23
N ALA A 248 -7.49 -19.60 -1.69
CA ALA A 248 -7.39 -18.22 -2.12
C ALA A 248 -6.31 -18.06 -3.20
N PHE A 249 -6.73 -17.60 -4.38
CA PHE A 249 -5.86 -17.19 -5.50
C PHE A 249 -5.88 -15.68 -5.74
N VAL A 250 -6.87 -14.99 -5.16
CA VAL A 250 -7.05 -13.54 -5.28
C VAL A 250 -7.56 -12.99 -3.96
N LEU A 251 -7.00 -11.87 -3.52
CA LEU A 251 -7.55 -11.07 -2.42
C LEU A 251 -8.50 -10.02 -3.02
N ASP A 252 -9.74 -9.98 -2.53
CA ASP A 252 -10.72 -9.00 -2.96
C ASP A 252 -10.57 -7.70 -2.15
N ALA A 253 -10.00 -6.68 -2.79
CA ALA A 253 -9.90 -5.31 -2.29
C ALA A 253 -10.76 -4.33 -3.11
N ASN A 254 -11.83 -4.80 -3.75
CA ASN A 254 -12.67 -3.99 -4.64
C ASN A 254 -13.32 -2.80 -3.93
N LYS A 255 -13.64 -2.94 -2.64
CA LYS A 255 -14.25 -1.87 -1.83
C LYS A 255 -13.31 -0.69 -1.54
N THR A 256 -12.01 -0.85 -1.82
CA THR A 256 -10.97 0.13 -1.50
C THR A 256 -10.27 0.72 -2.73
N GLY A 257 -10.73 0.39 -3.95
CA GLY A 257 -10.22 0.98 -5.19
C GLY A 257 -8.93 0.37 -5.75
N ILE A 258 -8.27 -0.54 -5.04
CA ILE A 258 -7.12 -1.33 -5.55
C ILE A 258 -7.57 -2.39 -6.56
N GLY A 259 -8.81 -2.88 -6.41
CA GLY A 259 -9.36 -3.95 -7.23
C GLY A 259 -9.03 -5.33 -6.67
N ARG A 260 -8.71 -6.25 -7.57
CA ARG A 260 -8.33 -7.63 -7.23
C ARG A 260 -6.81 -7.69 -7.09
N VAL A 261 -6.32 -8.42 -6.08
CA VAL A 261 -4.89 -8.59 -5.84
C VAL A 261 -4.54 -10.05 -6.02
N ALA A 262 -3.60 -10.34 -6.91
CA ALA A 262 -3.16 -11.70 -7.20
C ALA A 262 -2.40 -12.32 -6.01
N ILE A 263 -2.63 -13.61 -5.76
CA ILE A 263 -1.79 -14.42 -4.88
C ILE A 263 -0.93 -15.32 -5.77
N ILE A 264 0.38 -15.23 -5.58
CA ILE A 264 1.42 -15.94 -6.31
C ILE A 264 1.98 -17.00 -5.38
N ASP A 265 2.19 -18.22 -5.87
CA ASP A 265 2.69 -19.29 -5.02
C ASP A 265 4.20 -19.11 -4.77
N ASP A 266 4.64 -19.45 -3.55
CA ASP A 266 6.06 -19.41 -3.22
C ASP A 266 6.80 -20.56 -3.92
N GLY A 267 7.92 -20.26 -4.55
CA GLY A 267 8.64 -21.20 -5.39
C GLY A 267 9.98 -20.67 -5.89
N PRO A 268 10.60 -21.36 -6.86
CA PRO A 268 11.80 -20.87 -7.53
C PRO A 268 11.56 -19.49 -8.17
N VAL A 269 12.60 -18.66 -8.19
CA VAL A 269 12.53 -17.27 -8.69
C VAL A 269 11.96 -17.20 -10.11
N ASP A 270 12.40 -18.09 -11.02
CA ASP A 270 11.93 -18.10 -12.41
C ASP A 270 10.43 -18.38 -12.54
N GLN A 271 9.89 -19.26 -11.69
CA GLN A 271 8.46 -19.56 -11.64
C GLN A 271 7.67 -18.35 -11.14
N MET A 272 8.14 -17.73 -10.04
CA MET A 272 7.51 -16.52 -9.51
C MET A 272 7.53 -15.38 -10.54
N ILE A 273 8.62 -15.21 -11.29
CA ILE A 273 8.71 -14.20 -12.38
C ILE A 273 7.65 -14.46 -13.44
N GLN A 274 7.45 -15.71 -13.85
CA GLN A 274 6.43 -16.07 -14.83
C GLN A 274 5.02 -15.75 -14.30
N GLU A 275 4.70 -16.21 -13.08
CA GLU A 275 3.40 -15.98 -12.44
C GLU A 275 3.12 -14.49 -12.22
N ILE A 276 4.12 -13.69 -11.80
CA ILE A 276 4.02 -12.23 -11.71
C ILE A 276 3.63 -11.64 -13.08
N GLY A 277 4.30 -12.06 -14.15
CA GLY A 277 4.04 -11.57 -15.49
C GLY A 277 2.62 -11.89 -15.99
N GLU A 278 2.11 -13.07 -15.68
CA GLU A 278 0.74 -13.49 -15.99
C GLU A 278 -0.29 -12.71 -15.15
N ALA A 279 -0.08 -12.65 -13.83
CA ALA A 279 -0.94 -11.92 -12.90
C ALA A 279 -1.06 -10.43 -13.23
N PHE A 280 0.05 -9.81 -13.65
CA PHE A 280 0.10 -8.40 -14.04
C PHE A 280 -0.83 -8.08 -15.21
N ARG A 281 -0.91 -9.00 -16.19
CA ARG A 281 -1.76 -8.85 -17.38
C ARG A 281 -3.23 -9.17 -17.12
N ASP A 282 -3.49 -10.22 -16.34
CA ASP A 282 -4.82 -10.84 -16.28
C ASP A 282 -5.71 -10.32 -15.15
N ILE A 283 -5.14 -10.08 -13.96
CA ILE A 283 -5.91 -9.69 -12.77
C ILE A 283 -6.03 -8.17 -12.71
N GLY A 284 -4.94 -7.47 -13.04
CA GLY A 284 -4.79 -6.02 -12.88
C GLY A 284 -4.81 -5.60 -11.40
N GLY A 285 -4.47 -4.35 -11.12
CA GLY A 285 -4.34 -3.81 -9.76
C GLY A 285 -2.93 -3.31 -9.48
N ASN A 286 -2.73 -2.70 -8.31
CA ASN A 286 -1.45 -2.06 -7.93
C ASN A 286 -0.69 -2.83 -6.84
N ALA A 287 -1.07 -4.09 -6.60
CA ALA A 287 -0.42 -4.95 -5.62
C ALA A 287 -0.54 -6.43 -5.99
N MET A 288 0.41 -7.23 -5.51
CA MET A 288 0.47 -8.69 -5.60
C MET A 288 0.99 -9.25 -4.28
N VAL A 289 0.57 -10.46 -3.90
CA VAL A 289 1.04 -11.12 -2.68
C VAL A 289 1.75 -12.42 -3.04
N VAL A 290 2.97 -12.61 -2.55
CA VAL A 290 3.63 -13.91 -2.59
C VAL A 290 3.21 -14.69 -1.34
N ARG A 291 2.62 -15.87 -1.56
CA ARG A 291 1.94 -16.65 -0.53
C ARG A 291 2.83 -16.87 0.69
N GLY A 292 2.38 -16.36 1.82
CA GLY A 292 3.05 -16.56 3.12
C GLY A 292 4.41 -15.88 3.28
N ARG A 293 4.85 -15.04 2.34
CA ARG A 293 6.16 -14.36 2.38
C ARG A 293 6.05 -12.85 2.50
N PHE A 294 5.70 -12.16 1.42
CA PHE A 294 5.72 -10.70 1.31
C PHE A 294 4.70 -10.22 0.29
N VAL A 295 4.49 -8.90 0.26
CA VAL A 295 3.60 -8.20 -0.66
C VAL A 295 4.42 -7.25 -1.52
N LEU A 296 4.11 -7.25 -2.82
CA LEU A 296 4.67 -6.36 -3.81
C LEU A 296 3.63 -5.31 -4.16
N GLY A 297 3.90 -4.05 -3.85
CA GLY A 297 3.09 -2.90 -4.28
C GLY A 297 3.78 -2.17 -5.41
N PHE A 298 3.04 -1.69 -6.40
CA PHE A 298 3.62 -0.97 -7.53
C PHE A 298 2.76 0.21 -7.97
N GLY A 299 3.42 1.20 -8.55
CA GLY A 299 2.81 2.49 -8.88
C GLY A 299 3.67 3.30 -9.86
N LEU A 300 3.28 4.56 -10.08
CA LEU A 300 4.04 5.50 -10.91
C LEU A 300 5.22 6.11 -10.15
N ASP A 301 5.09 6.17 -8.84
CA ASP A 301 6.03 6.73 -7.87
C ASP A 301 5.94 5.92 -6.57
N VAL A 302 6.92 6.16 -5.69
CA VAL A 302 7.06 5.42 -4.43
C VAL A 302 5.84 5.64 -3.53
N GLU A 303 5.27 6.85 -3.55
CA GLU A 303 4.09 7.20 -2.75
C GLU A 303 2.84 6.43 -3.20
N SER A 304 2.56 6.33 -4.51
CA SER A 304 1.42 5.54 -5.01
C SER A 304 1.58 4.04 -4.74
N ALA A 305 2.80 3.50 -4.85
CA ALA A 305 3.08 2.11 -4.49
C ALA A 305 2.82 1.85 -2.99
N MET A 306 3.23 2.78 -2.12
CA MET A 306 2.96 2.69 -0.68
C MET A 306 1.46 2.78 -0.39
N GLN A 307 0.75 3.71 -1.03
CA GLN A 307 -0.68 3.88 -0.84
C GLN A 307 -1.45 2.60 -1.19
N ALA A 308 -1.04 1.89 -2.25
CA ALA A 308 -1.62 0.61 -2.62
C ALA A 308 -1.41 -0.44 -1.51
N LEU A 309 -0.20 -0.55 -0.96
CA LEU A 309 0.11 -1.47 0.13
C LEU A 309 -0.68 -1.16 1.41
N SER A 310 -0.66 0.10 1.84
CA SER A 310 -1.40 0.57 3.03
C SER A 310 -2.89 0.28 2.92
N THR A 311 -3.45 0.57 1.74
CA THR A 311 -4.88 0.37 1.50
C THR A 311 -5.24 -1.13 1.45
N LEU A 312 -4.38 -1.98 0.89
CA LEU A 312 -4.56 -3.43 0.88
C LEU A 312 -4.49 -4.00 2.30
N GLU A 313 -3.45 -3.63 3.05
CA GLU A 313 -3.24 -4.09 4.43
C GLU A 313 -4.42 -3.70 5.33
N ALA A 314 -4.86 -2.44 5.25
CA ALA A 314 -6.04 -1.97 5.99
C ALA A 314 -7.33 -2.70 5.57
N ASN A 315 -7.46 -3.11 4.31
CA ASN A 315 -8.60 -3.92 3.86
C ASN A 315 -8.57 -5.32 4.49
N MET A 316 -7.42 -5.99 4.41
CA MET A 316 -7.23 -7.33 4.95
C MET A 316 -7.36 -7.35 6.47
N GLN A 317 -6.84 -6.34 7.16
CA GLN A 317 -7.02 -6.17 8.60
C GLN A 317 -8.50 -6.11 8.98
N ARG A 318 -9.31 -5.32 8.27
CA ARG A 318 -10.76 -5.26 8.51
C ARG A 318 -11.47 -6.57 8.20
N HIS A 319 -10.96 -7.36 7.26
CA HIS A 319 -11.52 -8.66 6.93
C HIS A 319 -11.24 -9.68 8.03
N VAL A 320 -10.03 -9.69 8.58
CA VAL A 320 -9.61 -10.61 9.65
C VAL A 320 -10.26 -10.30 11.00
N LEU A 321 -10.51 -9.02 11.31
CA LEU A 321 -11.07 -8.58 12.59
C LEU A 321 -12.61 -8.56 12.64
N ARG A 322 -13.29 -9.05 11.60
CA ARG A 322 -14.76 -9.16 11.56
C ARG A 322 -15.20 -10.58 11.89
#